data_AF-A0A1S8TIE0-F1
#
_entry.id   AF-A0A1S8TIE0-F1
#
_cell.length_a   1.000
_cell.length_b   1.000
_cell.length_c   1.000
_cell.angle_alpha   90.00
_cell.angle_beta   90.00
_cell.angle_gamma   90.00
#
_symmetry.space_group_name_H-M   'P 1'
#
loop_
_entity.id
_entity.type
_entity.pdbx_description
1 polymer ?
#
loop_
_entity_poly.entity_id
_entity_poly.type
_entity_poly.pdbx_seq_one_letter_code
_entity_poly.pdbx_strand_id
1 'polypeptide(L)' 'MSELEKKSLNDSAKKMIIDGEHWDVIREKTHLRLKDLKRIQRDEINPKF' A
#
# COMPACT_ATOMS: atom_id res chain seq x y z
N MET A 1 4.90 -13.25 9.86
CA MET A 1 4.74 -11.79 9.72
C MET A 1 4.09 -11.24 10.96
N SER A 2 4.89 -10.62 11.82
CA SER A 2 4.42 -9.88 12.99
C SER A 2 3.52 -8.71 12.54
N GLU A 3 2.59 -8.26 13.39
CA GLU A 3 1.71 -7.12 13.06
C GLU A 3 2.47 -5.83 12.76
N LEU A 4 3.68 -5.68 13.32
CA LEU A 4 4.58 -4.54 13.07
C LEU A 4 5.10 -4.52 11.63
N GLU A 5 5.50 -5.67 11.09
CA GLU A 5 5.98 -5.78 9.71
C GLU A 5 4.88 -5.44 8.69
N LYS A 6 3.65 -5.87 8.96
CA LYS A 6 2.50 -5.57 8.09
C LYS A 6 2.23 -4.06 8.01
N LYS A 7 2.36 -3.36 9.14
CA LYS A 7 2.15 -1.91 9.21
C LYS A 7 3.22 -1.16 8.42
N SER A 8 4.48 -1.57 8.55
CA SER A 8 5.60 -0.99 7.80
C SER A 8 5.45 -1.18 6.28
N LEU A 9 4.99 -2.35 5.82
CA LEU A 9 4.73 -2.61 4.39
C LEU A 9 3.58 -1.75 3.85
N ASN A 10 2.51 -1.56 4.63
CA ASN A 10 1.41 -0.69 4.25
C ASN A 10 1.83 0.78 4.16
N ASP A 11 2.60 1.28 5.13
CA ASP A 11 3.12 2.65 5.11
C ASP A 11 4.03 2.90 3.90
N SER A 12 4.84 1.89 3.54
CA SER A 12 5.71 1.92 2.37
C SER A 12 4.91 1.97 1.08
N ALA A 13 3.89 1.10 0.96
CA ALA A 13 2.99 1.08 -0.19
C ALA A 13 2.24 2.41 -0.31
N LYS A 14 1.72 2.95 0.80
CA LYS A 14 1.01 4.23 0.83
C LYS A 14 1.82 5.36 0.22
N LYS A 15 3.09 5.52 0.63
CA LYS A 15 3.99 6.54 0.08
C LYS A 15 4.17 6.39 -1.43
N MET A 16 4.40 5.17 -1.91
CA MET A 16 4.58 4.90 -3.34
C MET A 16 3.30 5.16 -4.16
N ILE A 17 2.12 4.88 -3.59
CA ILE A 17 0.83 5.20 -4.24
C ILE A 17 0.64 6.72 -4.33
N ILE A 18 1.00 7.48 -3.29
CA ILE A 18 0.93 8.95 -3.29
C ILE A 18 1.91 9.55 -4.30
N ASP A 19 3.12 8.99 -4.41
CA ASP A 19 4.12 9.36 -5.44
C ASP A 19 3.66 9.03 -6.87
N GLY A 20 2.59 8.24 -7.03
CA GLY A 20 2.09 7.81 -8.34
C GLY A 20 2.89 6.67 -8.96
N GLU A 21 3.65 5.89 -8.16
CA GLU A 21 4.33 4.68 -8.66
C GLU A 21 3.32 3.64 -9.17
N HIS A 22 3.73 2.86 -10.17
CA HIS A 22 2.90 1.83 -10.77
C HIS A 22 2.71 0.63 -9.81
N TRP A 23 1.52 0.03 -9.80
CA TRP A 23 1.18 -1.06 -8.88
C TRP A 23 2.13 -2.25 -8.90
N ASP A 24 2.77 -2.54 -10.03
CA ASP A 24 3.75 -3.63 -10.15
C ASP A 24 5.01 -3.35 -9.34
N VAL A 25 5.53 -2.11 -9.37
CA VAL A 25 6.70 -1.70 -8.59
C VAL A 25 6.41 -1.78 -7.09
N ILE A 26 5.21 -1.32 -6.70
CA ILE A 26 4.77 -1.35 -5.31
C ILE A 26 4.63 -2.80 -4.84
N ARG A 27 4.10 -3.67 -5.68
CA ARG A 27 3.96 -5.10 -5.40
C ARG A 27 5.31 -5.81 -5.30
N GLU A 28 6.29 -5.48 -6.13
CA GLU A 28 7.65 -6.04 -6.01
C GLU A 28 8.33 -5.62 -4.70
N LYS A 29 8.21 -4.35 -4.31
CA LYS A 29 8.83 -3.85 -3.07
C LYS A 29 8.11 -4.34 -1.81
N THR A 30 6.78 -4.23 -1.78
CA THR A 30 5.99 -4.50 -0.58
C THR A 30 5.47 -5.93 -0.48
N HIS A 31 5.57 -6.71 -1.56
CA HIS A 31 5.02 -8.07 -1.67
C HIS A 31 3.51 -8.15 -1.34
N LEU A 32 2.81 -7.01 -1.36
CA LEU A 32 1.39 -6.91 -1.09
C LEU A 32 0.58 -7.31 -2.34
N ARG A 33 -0.59 -7.90 -2.12
CA ARG A 33 -1.50 -8.21 -3.23
C ARG A 33 -2.15 -6.94 -3.75
N LEU A 34 -2.48 -6.91 -5.04
CA LEU A 34 -3.24 -5.82 -5.68
C LEU A 34 -4.51 -5.42 -4.91
N LYS A 35 -5.19 -6.39 -4.29
CA LYS A 35 -6.37 -6.13 -3.45
C LYS A 35 -6.02 -5.30 -2.21
N ASP A 36 -4.90 -5.58 -1.57
CA ASP A 36 -4.43 -4.88 -0.38
C ASP A 36 -3.96 -3.47 -0.75
N LEU A 37 -3.26 -3.33 -1.88
CA LEU A 37 -2.86 -2.03 -2.43
C LEU A 37 -4.07 -1.12 -2.73
N LYS A 38 -5.11 -1.66 -3.36
CA LYS A 38 -6.38 -0.92 -3.58
C LYS A 38 -7.12 -0.58 -2.29
N ARG A 39 -7.02 -1.45 -1.26
CA ARG A 39 -7.57 -1.15 0.07
C ARG A 39 -6.82 0.02 0.71
N ILE A 40 -5.50 0.03 0.69
CA ILE A 40 -4.68 1.15 1.22
C ILE A 40 -5.03 2.45 0.49
N GLN A 41 -5.11 2.42 -0.84
CA GLN A 41 -5.53 3.60 -1.60
C GLN A 41 -6.91 4.10 -1.18
N ARG A 42 -7.86 3.20 -0.97
CA ARG A 42 -9.23 3.55 -0.60
C ARG A 42 -9.36 4.01 0.85
N ASP A 43 -8.74 3.32 1.79
CA ASP A 43 -8.92 3.55 3.22
C ASP A 43 -8.02 4.69 3.72
N GLU A 44 -6.83 4.88 3.11
CA GLU A 44 -5.84 5.84 3.60
C GLU A 44 -5.67 7.09 2.73
N ILE A 45 -5.91 7.01 1.41
CA ILE A 45 -5.73 8.15 0.49
C ILE A 45 -7.06 8.82 0.19
N ASN A 46 -8.12 8.03 0.00
CA ASN A 46 -9.45 8.56 -0.24
C ASN A 46 -10.48 7.95 0.72
N PRO A 47 -10.30 8.12 2.05
CA PRO A 47 -11.36 7.80 2.98
C PRO A 47 -12.53 8.68 2.58
N LYS A 48 -13.51 8.06 1.90
CA LYS A 48 -14.69 8.73 1.34
C LYS A 48 -15.21 9.75 2.35
N PHE A 49 -15.14 11.02 1.97
CA PHE A 49 -15.87 12.12 2.59
C PHE A 49 -17.35 11.78 2.72
#